data_AF-A0A934KYW6-F1
#
_entry.id   AF-A0A934KYW6-F1
#
_cell.length_a   1.000
_cell.length_b   1.000
_cell.length_c   1.000
_cell.angle_alpha   90.00
_cell.angle_beta   90.00
_cell.angle_gamma   90.00
#
_symmetry.space_group_name_H-M   'P 1'
#
loop_
_entity.id
_entity.type
_entity.pdbx_description
1 polymer ?
#
loop_
_entity_poly.entity_id
_entity_poly.type
_entity_poly.pdbx_seq_one_letter_code
_entity_poly.pdbx_strand_id
1 'polypeptide(L)'
;LKSANKELDFQYQLKEKLTTELTIAYGELKKKEEYLRNYIKGLEEMMFLTSHKVRQPVAHILGISNLLDSTTNYSLEEVKKIVGYMKNSAITLDDFTRELTKFMNNLGKGVENTSSKNNT
;
A
#
# COMPACT_ATOMS: atom_id res chain seq x y z
N LEU A 1 -48.71 -35.59 16.83
CA LEU A 1 -47.99 -36.11 15.66
C LEU A 1 -47.95 -35.10 14.51
N LYS A 2 -49.08 -34.69 13.91
CA LYS A 2 -49.08 -33.67 12.82
C LYS A 2 -48.48 -32.30 13.19
N SER A 3 -48.66 -31.84 14.43
CA SER A 3 -48.08 -30.58 14.92
C SER A 3 -46.56 -30.66 15.12
N ALA A 4 -46.08 -31.75 15.71
CA ALA A 4 -44.65 -31.99 15.93
C ALA A 4 -43.86 -32.13 14.62
N ASN A 5 -44.44 -32.75 13.58
CA ASN A 5 -43.78 -32.83 12.26
C ASN A 5 -43.67 -31.46 11.59
N LYS A 6 -44.71 -30.61 11.69
CA LYS A 6 -44.65 -29.24 11.15
C LYS A 6 -43.61 -28.38 11.85
N GLU A 7 -43.50 -28.49 13.17
CA GLU A 7 -42.46 -27.81 13.94
C GLU A 7 -41.07 -28.28 13.52
N LEU A 8 -40.89 -29.59 13.36
CA LEU A 8 -39.62 -30.17 12.92
C LEU A 8 -39.20 -29.68 11.52
N ASP A 9 -40.13 -29.66 10.55
CA ASP A 9 -39.87 -29.14 9.20
C ASP A 9 -39.47 -27.66 9.23
N PHE A 10 -40.14 -26.86 10.07
CA PHE A 10 -39.81 -25.43 10.24
C PHE A 10 -38.41 -25.24 10.82
N GLN A 11 -38.03 -26.03 11.83
CA GLN A 11 -36.69 -25.99 12.41
C GLN A 11 -35.60 -26.39 11.39
N TYR A 12 -35.88 -27.36 10.51
CA TYR A 12 -34.96 -27.71 9.42
C TYR A 12 -34.75 -26.56 8.45
N GLN A 13 -35.83 -25.89 8.02
CA GLN A 13 -35.74 -24.73 7.12
C GLN A 13 -34.99 -23.55 7.74
N LEU A 14 -35.24 -23.26 9.02
CA LEU A 14 -34.50 -22.23 9.75
C LEU A 14 -33.01 -22.54 9.85
N LYS A 15 -32.66 -23.79 10.17
CA LYS A 15 -31.27 -24.24 10.25
C LYS A 15 -30.57 -24.14 8.89
N GLU A 16 -31.24 -24.52 7.82
CA GLU A 16 -30.73 -24.40 6.46
C GLU A 16 -30.43 -22.94 6.13
N LYS A 17 -31.41 -22.04 6.36
CA LYS A 17 -31.24 -20.60 6.13
C LYS A 17 -30.07 -20.02 6.93
N LEU A 18 -29.97 -20.34 8.22
CA LEU A 18 -28.87 -19.87 9.07
C LEU A 18 -27.51 -20.38 8.58
N THR A 19 -27.45 -21.63 8.12
CA THR A 19 -26.21 -22.21 7.58
C THR A 19 -25.77 -21.48 6.31
N THR A 20 -26.71 -21.12 5.44
CA THR A 20 -26.45 -20.33 4.24
C THR A 20 -25.93 -18.93 4.60
N GLU A 21 -26.62 -18.21 5.50
CA GLU A 21 -26.21 -16.88 5.95
C GLU A 21 -24.81 -16.90 6.58
N LEU A 22 -24.53 -17.88 7.44
CA LEU A 22 -23.22 -18.05 8.06
C LEU A 22 -22.12 -18.32 7.04
N THR A 23 -22.41 -19.14 6.02
CA THR A 23 -21.45 -19.47 4.95
C THR A 23 -21.09 -18.22 4.14
N ILE A 24 -22.08 -17.39 3.82
CA ILE A 24 -21.87 -16.12 3.11
C ILE A 24 -21.01 -15.18 3.95
N ALA A 25 -21.38 -14.97 5.23
CA ALA A 25 -20.66 -14.09 6.14
C ALA A 25 -19.19 -14.53 6.34
N TYR A 26 -18.95 -15.85 6.47
CA TYR A 26 -17.61 -16.39 6.58
C TYR A 26 -16.79 -16.17 5.30
N GLY A 27 -17.41 -16.33 4.13
CA GLY A 27 -16.78 -16.05 2.84
C GLY A 27 -16.37 -14.58 2.69
N GLU A 28 -17.21 -13.65 3.11
CA GLU A 28 -16.89 -12.22 3.11
C GLU A 28 -15.78 -11.87 4.10
N LEU A 29 -15.81 -12.43 5.30
CA LEU A 29 -14.77 -12.22 6.31
C LEU A 29 -13.41 -12.67 5.78
N LYS A 30 -13.33 -13.85 5.18
CA LYS A 30 -12.09 -14.39 4.61
C LYS A 30 -11.52 -13.49 3.50
N LYS A 31 -12.37 -12.95 2.63
CA LYS A 31 -11.97 -11.99 1.59
C LYS A 31 -11.39 -10.70 2.19
N LYS A 32 -12.03 -10.17 3.25
CA LYS A 32 -11.55 -8.97 3.96
C LYS A 32 -10.22 -9.23 4.65
N GLU A 33 -10.05 -10.40 5.27
CA GLU A 33 -8.81 -10.79 5.93
C GLU A 33 -7.66 -10.91 4.92
N GLU A 34 -7.88 -11.57 3.79
CA GLU A 34 -6.90 -11.68 2.71
C GLU A 34 -6.52 -10.31 2.15
N TYR A 35 -7.52 -9.44 1.95
CA TYR A 35 -7.30 -8.06 1.53
C TYR A 35 -6.41 -7.30 2.52
N LEU A 36 -6.75 -7.31 3.81
CA LEU A 36 -5.96 -6.64 4.85
C LEU A 36 -4.53 -7.18 4.92
N ARG A 37 -4.36 -8.49 4.78
CA ARG A 37 -3.05 -9.12 4.76
C ARG A 37 -2.19 -8.63 3.59
N ASN A 38 -2.77 -8.53 2.39
CA ASN A 38 -2.07 -8.02 1.22
C ASN A 38 -1.79 -6.52 1.34
N TYR A 39 -2.72 -5.76 1.94
CA TYR A 39 -2.54 -4.34 2.21
C TYR A 39 -1.36 -4.09 3.17
N ILE A 40 -1.32 -4.82 4.30
CA ILE A 40 -0.23 -4.74 5.28
C ILE A 40 1.12 -5.07 4.61
N LYS A 41 1.20 -6.14 3.82
CA LYS A 41 2.41 -6.47 3.06
C LYS A 41 2.86 -5.35 2.13
N GLY A 42 1.92 -4.70 1.43
CA GLY A 42 2.22 -3.56 0.58
C GLY A 42 2.76 -2.37 1.38
N LEU A 43 2.25 -2.13 2.59
CA LEU A 43 2.79 -1.11 3.49
C LEU A 43 4.20 -1.45 3.98
N GLU A 44 4.48 -2.72 4.30
CA GLU A 44 5.84 -3.17 4.67
C GLU A 44 6.83 -2.93 3.53
N GLU A 45 6.44 -3.25 2.29
CA GLU A 45 7.24 -2.97 1.08
C GLU A 45 7.48 -1.46 0.90
N MET A 46 6.45 -0.63 1.08
CA MET A 46 6.57 0.83 1.05
C MET A 46 7.59 1.33 2.08
N MET A 47 7.53 0.79 3.30
CA MET A 47 8.41 1.19 4.39
C MET A 47 9.87 0.82 4.10
N PHE A 48 10.10 -0.36 3.52
CA PHE A 48 11.40 -0.79 3.04
C PHE A 48 11.94 0.14 1.94
N LEU A 49 11.13 0.40 0.91
CA LEU A 49 11.52 1.25 -0.21
C LEU A 49 11.82 2.68 0.24
N THR A 50 11.02 3.24 1.16
CA THR A 50 11.27 4.56 1.73
C THR A 50 12.60 4.59 2.49
N SER A 51 12.86 3.57 3.32
CA SER A 51 14.09 3.50 4.11
C SER A 51 15.36 3.35 3.28
N HIS A 52 15.28 2.68 2.13
CA HIS A 52 16.45 2.39 1.29
C HIS A 52 16.61 3.36 0.11
N LYS A 53 15.55 3.54 -0.68
CA LYS A 53 15.61 4.25 -1.96
C LYS A 53 15.42 5.76 -1.85
N VAL A 54 14.70 6.27 -0.84
CA VAL A 54 14.65 7.72 -0.57
C VAL A 54 15.90 8.19 0.13
N ARG A 55 16.40 7.39 1.08
CA ARG A 55 17.55 7.76 1.91
C ARG A 55 18.81 8.02 1.10
N GLN A 56 19.05 7.22 0.05
CA GLN A 56 20.23 7.36 -0.80
C GLN A 56 20.33 8.74 -1.47
N PRO A 57 19.37 9.20 -2.31
CA PRO A 57 19.45 10.50 -2.95
C PRO A 57 19.42 11.66 -1.95
N VAL A 58 18.72 11.52 -0.81
CA VAL A 58 18.75 12.53 0.26
C VAL A 58 20.15 12.65 0.87
N ALA A 59 20.80 11.53 1.19
CA ALA A 59 22.17 11.53 1.71
C ALA A 59 23.16 12.12 0.71
N HIS A 60 22.99 11.85 -0.59
CA HIS A 60 23.81 12.45 -1.64
C HIS A 60 23.63 13.98 -1.72
N ILE A 61 22.39 14.48 -1.72
CA ILE A 61 22.11 15.92 -1.75
C ILE A 61 22.72 16.61 -0.54
N LEU A 62 22.53 16.06 0.66
CA LEU A 62 23.10 16.59 1.90
C LEU A 62 24.64 16.57 1.86
N GLY A 63 25.24 15.46 1.44
CA GLY A 63 26.70 15.34 1.33
C GLY A 63 27.30 16.35 0.35
N ILE A 64 26.65 16.53 -0.81
CA ILE A 64 27.08 17.52 -1.80
C ILE A 64 26.88 18.95 -1.29
N SER A 65 25.76 19.22 -0.60
CA SER A 65 25.51 20.52 0.03
C SER A 65 26.58 20.88 1.04
N ASN A 66 26.96 19.92 1.90
CA ASN A 66 28.03 20.11 2.89
C ASN A 66 29.40 20.32 2.23
N LEU A 67 29.67 19.64 1.12
CA LEU A 67 30.90 19.83 0.35
C LEU A 67 30.99 21.25 -0.21
N LEU A 68 29.90 21.77 -0.76
CA LEU A 68 29.80 23.14 -1.27
C LEU A 68 29.93 24.19 -0.15
N ASP A 69 29.43 23.91 1.05
CA ASP A 69 29.51 24.80 2.20
C ASP A 69 30.93 24.83 2.82
N SER A 70 31.62 23.70 2.83
CA SER A 70 32.91 23.54 3.52
C SER A 70 34.14 24.02 2.74
N THR A 71 34.03 24.30 1.44
CA THR A 71 35.17 24.64 0.58
C THR A 71 34.93 25.95 -0.17
N THR A 72 35.87 26.90 -0.05
CA THR A 72 35.72 28.27 -0.57
C THR A 72 36.31 28.52 -1.97
N ASN A 73 37.02 27.56 -2.56
CA ASN A 73 37.87 27.81 -3.74
C ASN A 73 37.54 26.90 -4.95
N TYR A 74 36.27 26.65 -5.23
CA TYR A 74 35.88 25.94 -6.45
C TYR A 74 35.99 26.84 -7.68
N SER A 75 36.53 26.28 -8.76
CA SER A 75 36.35 26.86 -10.10
C SER A 75 34.87 26.74 -10.52
N LEU A 76 34.45 27.60 -11.46
CA LEU A 76 33.10 27.56 -12.00
C LEU A 76 32.74 26.19 -12.61
N GLU A 77 33.70 25.52 -13.24
CA GLU A 77 33.49 24.20 -13.84
C GLU A 77 33.32 23.10 -12.79
N GLU A 78 34.04 23.17 -11.67
CA GLU A 78 33.83 22.27 -10.54
C GLU A 78 32.46 22.48 -9.90
N VAL A 79 32.05 23.73 -9.67
CA VAL A 79 30.70 24.04 -9.15
C VAL A 79 29.62 23.47 -10.06
N LYS A 80 29.72 23.70 -11.38
CA LYS A 80 28.76 23.14 -12.34
C LYS A 80 28.69 21.62 -12.27
N LYS A 81 29.84 20.94 -12.15
CA LYS A 81 29.90 19.48 -12.05
C LYS A 81 29.25 18.98 -10.74
N ILE A 82 29.57 19.62 -9.62
CA ILE A 82 29.02 19.29 -8.30
C ILE A 82 27.50 19.51 -8.26
N VAL A 83 27.02 20.66 -8.73
CA VAL A 83 25.60 20.95 -8.88
C VAL A 83 24.92 19.96 -9.83
N GLY A 84 25.60 19.51 -10.89
CA GLY A 84 25.12 18.45 -11.77
C GLY A 84 24.84 17.14 -11.04
N TYR A 85 25.72 16.71 -10.13
CA TYR A 85 25.49 15.51 -9.31
C TYR A 85 24.32 15.69 -8.33
N MET A 86 24.18 16.88 -7.73
CA MET A 86 23.04 17.19 -6.85
C MET A 86 21.72 17.16 -7.63
N LYS A 87 21.70 17.74 -8.84
CA LYS A 87 20.55 17.71 -9.74
C LYS A 87 20.13 16.28 -10.08
N ASN A 88 21.09 15.42 -10.43
CA ASN A 88 20.80 14.01 -10.72
C ASN A 88 20.18 13.31 -9.50
N SER A 89 20.72 13.56 -8.31
CA SER A 89 20.18 12.99 -7.07
C SER A 89 18.75 13.48 -6.79
N ALA A 90 18.47 14.76 -7.04
CA ALA A 90 17.12 15.33 -6.90
C ALA A 90 16.13 14.75 -7.92
N ILE A 91 16.54 14.54 -9.17
CA ILE A 91 15.71 13.87 -10.20
C ILE A 91 15.41 12.43 -9.78
N THR A 92 16.42 11.68 -9.33
CA THR A 92 16.22 10.30 -8.85
C THR A 92 15.23 10.24 -7.67
N LEU A 93 15.33 11.18 -6.73
CA LEU A 93 14.39 11.28 -5.62
C LEU A 93 12.97 11.54 -6.12
N ASP A 94 12.82 12.50 -7.02
CA ASP A 94 11.54 12.89 -7.60
C ASP A 94 10.87 11.73 -8.39
N ASP A 95 11.64 11.01 -9.20
CA ASP A 95 11.19 9.78 -9.88
C ASP A 95 10.72 8.73 -8.88
N PHE A 96 11.50 8.48 -7.83
CA PHE A 96 11.13 7.50 -6.82
C PHE A 96 9.86 7.91 -6.05
N THR A 97 9.69 9.18 -5.69
CA THR A 97 8.47 9.66 -5.01
C THR A 97 7.23 9.53 -5.89
N ARG A 98 7.35 9.72 -7.21
CA ARG A 98 6.27 9.45 -8.17
C ARG A 98 5.92 7.97 -8.23
N GLU A 99 6.92 7.10 -8.31
CA GLU A 99 6.71 5.64 -8.31
C GLU A 99 6.01 5.18 -7.03
N LEU A 100 6.47 5.68 -5.88
CA LEU A 100 5.88 5.38 -4.58
C LEU A 100 4.41 5.82 -4.50
N THR A 101 4.11 7.03 -5.00
CA THR A 101 2.75 7.56 -5.05
C THR A 101 1.84 6.69 -5.92
N LYS A 102 2.32 6.25 -7.09
CA LYS A 102 1.58 5.33 -7.97
C LYS A 102 1.34 3.97 -7.29
N PHE A 103 2.35 3.42 -6.63
CA PHE A 103 2.25 2.18 -5.86
C PHE A 103 1.17 2.29 -4.78
N MET A 104 1.18 3.35 -3.98
CA MET A 104 0.19 3.59 -2.92
C MET A 104 -1.23 3.73 -3.47
N ASN A 105 -1.41 4.47 -4.56
CA ASN A 105 -2.72 4.60 -5.20
C ASN A 105 -3.25 3.24 -5.70
N ASN A 106 -2.38 2.37 -6.21
CA ASN A 106 -2.76 1.04 -6.64
C ASN A 106 -3.10 0.12 -5.47
N LEU A 107 -2.37 0.23 -4.36
CA LEU A 107 -2.64 -0.51 -3.12
C LEU A 107 -4.00 -0.12 -2.51
N GLY A 108 -4.36 1.17 -2.57
CA GLY A 108 -5.64 1.70 -2.09
C GLY A 108 -6.85 1.35 -2.97
N LYS A 109 -6.69 1.20 -4.29
CA LYS A 109 -7.81 0.87 -5.21
C LYS A 109 -8.42 -0.53 -5.00
N GLY A 110 -7.75 -1.42 -4.27
CA GLY A 110 -8.36 -2.67 -3.81
C GLY A 110 -9.52 -2.48 -2.81
N VAL A 111 -9.57 -1.33 -2.10
CA VAL A 111 -10.63 -0.99 -1.13
C VAL A 111 -11.98 -0.71 -1.81
N GLU A 112 -11.97 0.00 -2.94
CA GLU A 112 -13.20 0.50 -3.57
C GLU A 112 -13.93 -0.60 -4.37
N ASN A 113 -13.18 -1.46 -5.06
CA ASN A 113 -13.76 -2.55 -5.87
C ASN A 113 -14.40 -3.69 -5.04
N THR A 114 -14.03 -3.82 -3.77
CA THR A 114 -14.66 -4.79 -2.85
C THR A 114 -15.91 -4.21 -2.19
N SER A 115 -16.04 -2.89 -2.12
CA SER A 115 -17.19 -2.20 -1.51
C SER A 115 -18.39 -2.07 -2.48
N SER A 116 -18.16 -1.92 -3.79
CA SER A 116 -19.23 -1.82 -4.80
C SER A 116 -19.90 -3.15 -5.17
N LYS A 117 -19.30 -4.31 -4.84
CA LYS A 117 -19.87 -5.62 -5.16
C LYS A 117 -20.87 -6.16 -4.14
N ASN A 118 -21.05 -5.47 -3.00
CA ASN A 118 -21.94 -5.92 -1.92
C ASN A 118 -23.33 -5.24 -1.96
N ASN A 119 -23.62 -4.43 -2.97
CA ASN A 119 -24.87 -3.66 -3.12
C ASN A 119 -25.66 -3.99 -4.41
N THR A 120 -25.37 -5.11 -5.09
CA THR A 120 -26.18 -5.60 -6.23
C THR A 120 -26.41 -7.09 -6.09
#